data_AF-A0A836TES6-F1
#
_entry.id   AF-A0A836TES6-F1
#
_cell.length_a   1.000
_cell.length_b   1.000
_cell.length_c   1.000
_cell.angle_alpha   90.00
_cell.angle_beta   90.00
_cell.angle_gamma   90.00
#
_symmetry.space_group_name_H-M   'P 1'
#
loop_
_entity.id
_entity.type
_entity.pdbx_description
1 polymer ?
#
loop_
_entity_poly.entity_id
_entity_poly.type
_entity_poly.pdbx_seq_one_letter_code
_entity_poly.pdbx_strand_id
1 'polypeptide(L)'
;MDWDAVSALSDIIAAAAIIGSFMYVGLQTRQNTSALRNASVRENMTTFQALFNASINSKETADMMARGMVDMNTLDKPDRLRFYALNVKSLRFFESMFWQWQHGGLDD
;
A
#
# COMPACT_ATOMS: atom_id res chain seq x y z
N MET A 1 16.51 -37.60 44.88
CA MET A 1 16.79 -36.72 43.71
C MET A 1 15.58 -35.83 43.58
N ASP A 2 15.72 -34.54 43.86
CA ASP A 2 14.61 -33.57 43.88
C ASP A 2 14.14 -33.25 42.46
N TRP A 3 13.51 -34.24 41.83
CA TRP A 3 12.86 -34.10 40.53
C TRP A 3 11.80 -32.99 40.56
N ASP A 4 11.16 -32.78 41.71
CA ASP A 4 10.22 -31.69 41.93
C ASP A 4 10.89 -30.31 41.84
N ALA A 5 12.11 -30.16 42.37
CA ALA A 5 12.86 -28.90 42.25
C ALA A 5 13.30 -28.63 40.80
N VAL A 6 13.68 -29.68 40.07
CA VAL A 6 14.01 -29.59 38.63
C VAL A 6 12.76 -29.24 37.81
N SER A 7 11.61 -29.81 38.14
CA SER A 7 10.32 -29.49 37.50
C SER A 7 9.93 -28.04 37.74
N ALA A 8 9.96 -27.59 38.99
CA ALA A 8 9.63 -26.21 39.36
C ALA A 8 10.54 -25.20 38.66
N LEU A 9 11.84 -25.50 38.53
CA LEU A 9 12.77 -24.65 37.78
C LEU A 9 12.43 -24.60 36.28
N SER A 10 12.05 -25.73 35.70
CA SER A 10 11.66 -25.82 34.29
C SER A 10 10.38 -25.04 34.01
N ASP A 11 9.41 -25.09 34.92
CA ASP A 11 8.15 -24.34 34.82
C ASP A 11 8.37 -22.83 34.89
N ILE A 12 9.28 -22.37 35.76
CA ILE A 12 9.65 -20.94 35.84
C ILE A 12 10.31 -20.48 34.52
N ILE A 13 11.21 -21.28 33.96
CA ILE A 13 11.86 -20.97 32.68
C ILE A 13 10.84 -20.95 31.54
N ALA A 14 9.93 -21.92 31.50
CA ALA A 14 8.87 -21.99 30.50
C ALA A 14 7.94 -20.78 30.59
N ALA A 15 7.52 -20.40 31.81
CA ALA A 15 6.70 -19.21 32.04
C ALA A 15 7.42 -17.93 31.59
N ALA A 16 8.71 -17.79 31.89
CA ALA A 16 9.51 -16.65 31.44
C ALA A 16 9.64 -16.60 29.91
N ALA A 17 9.82 -17.74 29.25
CA ALA A 17 9.90 -17.83 27.79
C ALA A 17 8.57 -17.44 27.12
N ILE A 18 7.44 -17.84 27.70
CA ILE A 18 6.10 -17.46 27.21
C ILE A 18 5.89 -15.95 27.32
N ILE A 19 6.22 -15.35 28.47
CA ILE A 19 6.12 -13.90 28.68
C ILE A 19 7.00 -13.14 27.68
N GLY A 20 8.26 -13.59 27.49
CA GLY A 20 9.16 -13.02 26.50
C GLY A 20 8.62 -13.12 25.07
N SER A 21 7.98 -14.24 24.73
CA SER A 21 7.35 -14.44 23.42
C SER A 21 6.19 -13.46 23.19
N PHE A 22 5.34 -13.23 24.20
CA PHE A 22 4.25 -12.24 24.08
C PHE A 22 4.77 -10.81 23.94
N MET A 23 5.82 -10.43 24.67
CA MET A 23 6.45 -9.12 24.50
C MET A 23 7.02 -8.95 23.09
N TYR A 24 7.71 -9.97 22.59
CA TYR A 24 8.25 -9.98 21.23
C TYR A 24 7.14 -9.83 20.19
N VAL A 25 6.05 -10.59 20.29
CA VAL A 25 4.90 -10.49 19.38
C VAL A 25 4.28 -9.09 19.43
N GLY A 26 4.08 -8.52 20.62
CA GLY A 26 3.53 -7.16 20.76
C GLY A 26 4.42 -6.10 20.08
N LEU A 27 5.73 -6.20 20.23
CA LEU A 27 6.70 -5.33 19.55
C LEU A 27 6.71 -5.57 18.03
N GLN A 28 6.70 -6.84 17.61
CA GLN A 28 6.68 -7.25 16.21
C GLN A 28 5.42 -6.75 15.51
N THR A 29 4.24 -6.85 16.14
CA THR A 29 2.99 -6.31 15.60
C THR A 29 3.09 -4.81 15.37
N ARG A 30 3.61 -4.05 16.34
CA ARG A 30 3.81 -2.59 16.19
C ARG A 30 4.75 -2.24 15.04
N GLN A 31 5.86 -2.95 14.92
CA GLN A 31 6.83 -2.76 13.83
C GLN A 31 6.24 -3.14 12.47
N ASN A 32 5.51 -4.26 12.40
CA ASN A 32 4.82 -4.69 11.19
C ASN A 32 3.75 -3.69 10.75
N THR A 33 3.00 -3.09 11.68
CA THR A 33 2.02 -2.04 11.34
C THR A 33 2.71 -0.83 10.69
N SER A 34 3.84 -0.38 11.23
CA SER A 34 4.63 0.72 10.64
C SER A 34 5.22 0.34 9.27
N ALA A 35 5.73 -0.88 9.13
CA ALA A 35 6.28 -1.37 7.86
C ALA A 35 5.20 -1.49 6.76
N LEU A 36 4.03 -2.04 7.10
CA LEU A 36 2.88 -2.13 6.19
C LEU A 36 2.40 -0.74 5.76
N ARG A 37 2.39 0.22 6.69
CA ARG A 37 2.05 1.61 6.39
C ARG A 37 3.00 2.24 5.36
N ASN A 38 4.31 2.09 5.56
CA ASN A 38 5.33 2.56 4.62
C ASN A 38 5.26 1.86 3.25
N ALA A 39 4.88 0.58 3.23
CA ALA A 39 4.68 -0.17 1.99
C ALA A 39 3.48 0.40 1.19
N SER A 40 2.37 0.71 1.86
CA SER A 40 1.17 1.31 1.26
C SER A 40 1.46 2.67 0.61
N VAL A 41 2.19 3.54 1.31
CA VAL A 41 2.66 4.83 0.77
C VAL A 41 3.51 4.64 -0.47
N ARG A 42 4.44 3.69 -0.43
CA ARG A 42 5.35 3.39 -1.54
C ARG A 42 4.60 2.86 -2.76
N GLU A 43 3.62 1.98 -2.56
CA GLU A 43 2.77 1.43 -3.62
C GLU A 43 1.95 2.53 -4.31
N ASN A 44 1.37 3.46 -3.54
CA ASN A 44 0.70 4.63 -4.12
C ASN A 44 1.66 5.47 -4.96
N MET A 45 2.87 5.72 -4.44
CA MET A 45 3.87 6.52 -5.14
C MET A 45 4.31 5.85 -6.45
N THR A 46 4.48 4.53 -6.45
CA THR A 46 4.78 3.76 -7.66
C THR A 46 3.62 3.81 -8.66
N THR A 47 2.38 3.66 -8.20
CA THR A 47 1.19 3.76 -9.07
C THR A 47 1.07 5.16 -9.67
N PHE A 48 1.31 6.21 -8.88
CA PHE A 48 1.32 7.59 -9.31
C PHE A 48 2.40 7.84 -10.37
N GLN A 49 3.63 7.41 -10.12
CA GLN A 49 4.72 7.52 -11.09
C GLN A 49 4.39 6.78 -12.38
N ALA A 50 3.79 5.59 -12.32
CA ALA A 50 3.39 4.84 -13.51
C ALA A 50 2.33 5.58 -14.35
N LEU A 51 1.37 6.24 -13.70
CA LEU A 51 0.37 7.08 -14.39
C LEU A 51 1.03 8.28 -15.08
N PHE A 52 1.92 9.00 -14.39
CA PHE A 52 2.62 10.16 -14.97
C PHE A 52 3.61 9.77 -16.05
N ASN A 53 4.33 8.67 -15.88
CA ASN A 53 5.30 8.17 -16.86
C ASN A 53 4.61 7.77 -18.18
N ALA A 54 3.37 7.29 -18.14
CA ALA A 54 2.60 7.02 -19.35
C ALA A 54 2.41 8.30 -20.19
N SER A 55 2.17 9.44 -19.55
CA SER A 55 2.01 10.74 -20.20
C SER A 55 3.33 11.39 -20.59
N ILE A 56 4.38 11.23 -19.78
CA ILE A 56 5.69 11.86 -20.01
C ILE A 56 6.49 11.15 -21.11
N ASN A 57 6.46 9.82 -21.15
CA ASN A 57 7.35 9.04 -22.02
C ASN A 57 6.78 8.79 -23.43
N SER A 58 5.52 9.11 -23.68
CA SER A 58 4.86 8.90 -24.97
C SER A 58 4.20 10.19 -25.45
N LYS A 59 4.78 10.79 -26.49
CA LYS A 59 4.21 11.96 -27.17
C LYS A 59 2.78 11.70 -27.66
N GLU A 60 2.51 10.48 -28.14
CA GLU A 60 1.17 10.07 -28.58
C GLU A 60 0.18 10.04 -27.43
N THR A 61 0.58 9.52 -26.26
CA THR A 61 -0.27 9.51 -25.06
C THR A 61 -0.52 10.93 -24.54
N ALA A 62 0.51 11.78 -24.55
CA ALA A 62 0.39 13.19 -24.18
C ALA A 62 -0.55 13.96 -25.12
N ASP A 63 -0.41 13.76 -26.43
CA ASP A 63 -1.25 14.39 -27.45
C ASP A 63 -2.70 13.93 -27.35
N MET A 64 -2.93 12.62 -27.19
CA MET A 64 -4.26 12.05 -26.94
C MET A 64 -4.90 12.66 -25.68
N MET A 65 -4.15 12.76 -24.58
CA MET A 65 -4.65 13.39 -23.35
C MET A 65 -4.99 14.87 -23.55
N ALA A 66 -4.12 15.63 -24.22
CA ALA A 66 -4.34 17.04 -24.47
C ALA A 66 -5.61 17.27 -25.32
N ARG A 67 -5.79 16.49 -26.40
CA ARG A 67 -6.99 16.52 -27.24
C ARG A 67 -8.24 16.11 -26.46
N GLY A 68 -8.15 15.00 -25.70
CA GLY A 68 -9.26 14.48 -24.89
C GLY A 68 -9.72 15.41 -23.77
N MET A 69 -8.80 16.20 -23.19
CA MET A 69 -9.11 17.22 -22.18
C MET A 69 -9.86 18.43 -22.75
N VAL A 70 -9.65 18.76 -24.02
CA VAL A 70 -10.35 19.87 -24.70
C VAL A 70 -11.72 19.40 -25.20
N ASP A 71 -11.74 18.31 -25.96
CA ASP A 71 -12.97 17.69 -26.44
C ASP A 71 -12.73 16.21 -26.76
N MET A 72 -13.37 15.34 -25.98
CA MET A 72 -13.28 13.88 -26.15
C MET A 72 -13.81 13.39 -27.51
N ASN A 73 -14.66 14.16 -28.20
CA ASN A 73 -15.18 13.80 -29.52
C ASN A 73 -14.13 13.94 -30.63
N THR A 74 -13.03 14.66 -30.37
CA THR A 74 -11.89 14.78 -31.29
C THR A 74 -11.02 13.50 -31.34
N LEU A 75 -11.21 12.59 -30.39
CA LEU A 75 -10.50 11.33 -30.33
C LEU A 75 -11.17 10.28 -31.20
N ASP A 76 -10.36 9.49 -31.90
CA ASP A 76 -10.85 8.32 -32.60
C ASP A 76 -11.35 7.25 -31.60
N LYS A 77 -12.00 6.19 -32.08
CA LYS A 77 -12.59 5.17 -31.18
C LYS A 77 -11.53 4.52 -30.26
N PRO A 78 -10.35 4.10 -30.76
CA PRO A 78 -9.27 3.58 -29.92
C PRO A 78 -8.76 4.58 -28.88
N ASP A 79 -8.44 5.81 -29.27
CA ASP A 79 -7.93 6.85 -28.39
C ASP A 79 -8.95 7.24 -27.32
N ARG A 80 -10.24 7.28 -27.68
CA ARG A 80 -11.30 7.56 -26.71
C ARG A 80 -11.41 6.48 -25.64
N LEU A 81 -11.25 5.21 -26.00
CA LEU A 81 -11.23 4.11 -25.04
C LEU A 81 -10.01 4.21 -24.11
N ARG A 82 -8.83 4.52 -24.67
CA ARG A 82 -7.59 4.70 -23.90
C ARG A 82 -7.69 5.88 -22.95
N PHE A 83 -8.22 7.00 -23.42
CA PHE A 83 -8.49 8.19 -22.61
C PHE A 83 -9.47 7.88 -21.46
N TYR A 84 -10.58 7.20 -21.75
CA TYR A 84 -11.53 6.78 -20.72
C TYR A 84 -10.87 5.86 -19.68
N ALA A 85 -10.11 4.85 -20.12
CA ALA A 85 -9.42 3.92 -19.25
C ALA A 85 -8.40 4.63 -18.33
N LEU A 86 -7.67 5.61 -18.87
CA LEU A 86 -6.73 6.41 -18.09
C LEU A 86 -7.46 7.23 -17.02
N ASN A 87 -8.58 7.87 -17.36
CA ASN A 87 -9.39 8.63 -16.41
C ASN A 87 -9.96 7.73 -15.30
N VAL A 88 -10.50 6.55 -15.66
CA VAL A 88 -10.98 5.57 -14.68
C VAL A 88 -9.85 5.12 -13.75
N LYS A 89 -8.66 4.84 -14.31
CA LYS A 89 -7.49 4.43 -13.52
C LYS A 89 -7.05 5.52 -12.54
N SER A 90 -7.03 6.78 -12.98
CA SER A 90 -6.75 7.92 -12.10
C SER A 90 -7.79 8.08 -11.00
N LEU A 91 -9.08 7.94 -11.32
CA LEU A 91 -10.14 8.02 -10.32
C LEU A 91 -10.02 6.92 -9.26
N ARG A 92 -9.77 5.67 -9.69
CA ARG A 92 -9.54 4.54 -8.78
C ARG A 92 -8.31 4.74 -7.89
N PHE A 93 -7.28 5.40 -8.41
CA PHE A 93 -6.09 5.77 -7.63
C PHE A 93 -6.42 6.78 -6.53
N PHE A 94 -7.22 7.82 -6.82
CA PHE A 94 -7.68 8.76 -5.80
C PHE A 94 -8.60 8.09 -4.78
N GLU A 95 -9.50 7.21 -5.22
CA GLU A 95 -10.34 6.40 -4.35
C GLU A 95 -9.49 5.53 -3.42
N SER A 96 -8.46 4.85 -3.93
CA SER A 96 -7.57 4.02 -3.09
C SER A 96 -6.78 4.84 -2.07
N MET A 97 -6.33 6.05 -2.44
CA MET A 97 -5.67 6.95 -1.48
C MET A 97 -6.63 7.44 -0.41
N PHE A 98 -7.86 7.80 -0.78
CA PHE A 98 -8.89 8.23 0.17
C PHE A 98 -9.25 7.11 1.16
N TRP A 99 -9.45 5.88 0.67
CA TRP A 99 -9.68 4.72 1.53
C TRP A 99 -8.51 4.46 2.48
N GLN A 100 -7.26 4.59 2.00
CA GLN A 100 -6.08 4.44 2.84
C GLN A 100 -5.97 5.54 3.89
N TRP A 101 -6.28 6.79 3.55
CA TRP A 101 -6.33 7.89 4.53
C TRP A 101 -7.39 7.62 5.62
N GLN A 102 -8.61 7.22 5.24
CA GLN A 102 -9.69 6.90 6.19
C GLN A 102 -9.33 5.77 7.17
N HIS A 103 -8.47 4.83 6.76
CA HIS A 103 -8.05 3.68 7.58
C HIS A 103 -6.71 3.90 8.29
N GLY A 104 -6.20 5.14 8.35
CA GLY A 104 -4.97 5.49 9.07
C GLY A 104 -3.67 5.12 8.33
N GLY A 105 -3.73 4.89 7.02
CA GLY A 105 -2.58 4.62 6.17
C GLY A 105 -1.75 5.87 5.81
N LEU A 106 -2.38 7.05 5.79
CA LEU A 106 -1.76 8.34 5.45
C LEU A 106 -1.99 9.32 6.62
N ASP A 107 -0.94 10.00 7.10
CA ASP A 107 -1.06 11.02 8.17
C ASP A 107 -1.68 12.31 7.60
N ASP A 108 -2.26 13.14 8.49
CA ASP A 108 -2.71 14.52 8.21
C ASP A 108 -1.60 15.42 7.62
#